data_AF-A0A2R6Q0W8-F1
#
_entry.id   AF-A0A2R6Q0W8-F1
#
_cell.length_a   1.000
_cell.length_b   1.000
_cell.length_c   1.000
_cell.angle_alpha   90.00
_cell.angle_beta   90.00
_cell.angle_gamma   90.00
#
_symmetry.space_group_name_H-M   'P 1'
#
loop_
_entity.id
_entity.type
_entity.pdbx_description
1 polymer ?
#
loop_
_entity_poly.entity_id
_entity_poly.type
_entity_poly.pdbx_seq_one_letter_code
_entity_poly.pdbx_strand_id
1 'polypeptide(L)'
;MDAIAIRASPAFAITTRRSLSLSRNQNQFTYITSRGNANSRNSQNLLKVEGLGSRNDVAFDESAYEAERLRLDAEARESMADASEREAADEADAKAWKWAIRKRVWDLMEAQNIAQFPRPVHHRIPNFVGASAAANKLSGLDVFRGAKCVKVNPDSPQKQVRFMLRYMGAIDGSTPVVTSVHDQQLVDDIPVEKLLIHDVPVDIICTPTQVIFTNTSIPKPQGIYWDKLSPEKLGQIRILRELKSKIELETGQKLPCGPSEKLPPSARRGRSPYK
;
A
#
# COMPACT_ATOMS: atom_id res chain seq x y z
N MET A 1 19.73 18.52 6.71
CA MET A 1 18.46 18.94 7.31
C MET A 1 17.36 18.67 6.29
N ASP A 2 16.37 17.80 6.45
CA ASP A 2 16.13 16.68 7.35
C ASP A 2 15.16 15.77 6.60
N ALA A 3 15.45 14.47 6.50
CA ALA A 3 14.47 13.48 6.09
C ALA A 3 13.56 13.22 7.29
N ILE A 4 12.34 13.74 7.28
CA ILE A 4 11.35 13.44 8.33
C ILE A 4 10.73 12.07 8.01
N ALA A 5 11.34 11.02 8.55
CA ALA A 5 10.64 9.78 8.83
C ALA A 5 9.76 10.00 10.06
N ILE A 6 8.44 9.92 9.90
CA ILE A 6 7.50 10.06 11.02
C ILE A 6 7.61 8.79 11.89
N ARG A 7 8.38 8.88 12.98
CA ARG A 7 8.30 7.96 14.11
C ARG A 7 7.08 8.34 14.95
N ALA A 8 6.02 7.55 14.87
CA ALA A 8 4.87 7.69 15.75
C ALA A 8 5.22 7.20 17.16
N SER A 9 5.77 8.09 17.99
CA SER A 9 5.78 7.97 19.45
C SER A 9 4.56 8.72 20.03
N PRO A 10 4.02 8.32 21.19
CA PRO A 10 2.75 8.83 21.68
C PRO A 10 2.89 10.28 22.17
N ALA A 11 1.80 11.02 22.05
CA ALA A 11 1.62 12.46 22.31
C ALA A 11 2.06 13.39 21.17
N PHE A 12 1.19 13.54 20.16
CA PHE A 12 1.13 14.77 19.38
C PHE A 12 -0.21 15.45 19.64
N ALA A 13 -0.16 16.59 20.34
CA ALA A 13 -1.24 17.54 20.42
C ALA A 13 -1.35 18.29 19.09
N ILE A 14 -2.57 18.43 18.58
CA ILE A 14 -2.86 19.18 17.35
C ILE A 14 -2.96 20.66 17.76
N THR A 15 -2.01 21.48 17.33
CA THR A 15 -2.11 22.94 17.45
C THR A 15 -2.31 23.55 16.08
N THR A 16 -3.38 24.33 15.96
CA THR A 16 -3.77 25.09 14.76
C THR A 16 -3.14 26.49 14.80
N ARG A 17 -2.80 27.04 13.61
CA ARG A 17 -2.45 28.44 13.22
C ARG A 17 -0.99 28.57 12.74
N ARG A 18 -0.61 29.46 11.80
CA ARG A 18 -1.27 30.46 10.92
C ARG A 18 -0.24 30.75 9.79
N SER A 19 -0.73 31.31 8.69
CA SER A 19 0.06 31.88 7.56
C SER A 19 1.25 32.74 7.98
N LEU A 20 2.39 32.67 7.26
CA LEU A 20 3.32 33.80 7.01
C LEU A 20 4.21 33.54 5.77
N SER A 21 4.67 34.63 5.18
CA SER A 21 5.11 34.89 3.81
C SER A 21 6.59 34.64 3.47
N LEU A 22 6.86 34.65 2.16
CA LEU A 22 8.13 34.72 1.38
C LEU A 22 9.38 35.32 2.08
N SER A 23 10.55 34.70 1.81
CA SER A 23 11.72 35.43 1.29
C SER A 23 12.68 34.51 0.51
N ARG A 24 13.28 35.09 -0.54
CA ARG A 24 14.32 34.57 -1.43
C ARG A 24 15.65 34.43 -0.68
N ASN A 25 16.43 33.40 -0.97
CA ASN A 25 17.83 33.63 -1.36
C ASN A 25 18.45 32.48 -2.14
N GLN A 26 19.26 32.89 -3.11
CA GLN A 26 20.06 32.09 -4.03
C GLN A 26 21.19 31.36 -3.29
N ASN A 27 21.60 30.19 -3.76
CA ASN A 27 23.02 29.91 -3.91
C ASN A 27 23.30 28.83 -4.96
N GLN A 28 24.24 29.17 -5.82
CA GLN A 28 24.77 28.43 -6.95
C GLN A 28 25.55 27.19 -6.49
N PHE A 29 25.51 26.11 -7.28
CA PHE A 29 26.52 25.06 -7.22
C PHE A 29 27.28 25.01 -8.55
N THR A 30 28.57 25.28 -8.46
CA THR A 30 29.57 25.17 -9.52
C THR A 30 29.95 23.70 -9.75
N TYR A 31 29.99 23.29 -11.01
CA TYR A 31 30.54 22.01 -11.47
C TYR A 31 32.07 22.09 -11.55
N ILE A 32 32.78 21.09 -11.01
CA ILE A 32 34.17 20.81 -11.38
C ILE A 32 34.23 19.38 -11.90
N THR A 33 34.52 19.27 -13.19
CA THR A 33 34.92 18.03 -13.86
C THR A 33 36.44 17.88 -13.80
N SER A 34 36.96 16.72 -13.44
CA SER A 34 38.29 16.31 -13.92
C SER A 34 38.33 14.81 -14.20
N ARG A 35 38.77 14.51 -15.44
CA ARG A 35 39.20 13.19 -15.91
C ARG A 35 40.62 12.92 -15.40
N GLY A 36 40.94 11.68 -15.05
CA GLY A 36 42.31 11.24 -14.79
C GLY A 36 42.39 9.76 -14.41
N ASN A 37 43.19 9.01 -15.17
CA ASN A 37 43.26 7.55 -15.26
C ASN A 37 44.24 6.93 -14.23
N ALA A 38 44.00 5.68 -13.80
CA ALA A 38 44.96 4.58 -13.53
C ALA A 38 44.72 3.75 -12.25
N ASN A 39 44.46 2.45 -12.46
CA ASN A 39 44.81 1.25 -11.69
C ASN A 39 45.00 1.32 -10.16
N SER A 40 44.09 0.68 -9.41
CA SER A 40 44.48 -0.23 -8.32
C SER A 40 43.32 -1.16 -7.93
N ARG A 41 43.67 -2.41 -7.63
CA ARG A 41 42.79 -3.45 -7.09
C ARG A 41 42.33 -3.10 -5.66
N ASN A 42 41.24 -3.77 -5.28
CA ASN A 42 40.78 -4.13 -3.93
C ASN A 42 39.55 -3.41 -3.33
N SER A 43 38.73 -4.32 -2.79
CA SER A 43 37.84 -4.22 -1.63
C SER A 43 36.58 -3.36 -1.75
N GLN A 44 35.47 -4.11 -1.80
CA GLN A 44 34.19 -3.79 -1.19
C GLN A 44 34.30 -2.78 -0.04
N ASN A 45 33.64 -1.63 -0.18
CA ASN A 45 33.36 -0.74 0.94
C ASN A 45 31.85 -0.59 1.08
N LEU A 46 31.30 -1.58 1.77
CA LEU A 46 30.04 -1.54 2.49
C LEU A 46 30.19 -0.50 3.61
N LEU A 47 29.33 0.51 3.61
CA LEU A 47 29.32 1.58 4.63
C LEU A 47 29.13 0.98 6.03
N LYS A 48 30.19 1.03 6.85
CA LYS A 48 30.13 0.80 8.29
C LYS A 48 29.46 1.99 8.97
N VAL A 49 28.34 1.73 9.64
CA VAL A 49 27.74 2.67 10.61
C VAL A 49 28.26 2.26 11.98
N GLU A 50 29.08 3.11 12.61
CA GLU A 50 29.55 2.91 13.98
C GLU A 50 28.42 3.22 14.97
N GLY A 51 28.10 2.23 15.82
CA GLY A 51 27.07 2.32 16.85
C GLY A 51 27.61 2.86 18.17
N LEU A 52 26.90 3.84 18.72
CA LEU A 52 27.03 4.28 20.12
C LEU A 52 25.91 3.63 20.95
N GLY A 53 26.31 2.88 21.99
CA GLY A 53 25.51 2.69 23.21
C GLY A 53 24.93 1.29 23.43
N SER A 54 25.61 0.55 24.30
CA SER A 54 25.22 -0.73 24.90
C SER A 54 23.74 -0.80 25.34
N ARG A 55 22.96 -1.61 24.61
CA ARG A 55 21.78 -2.33 25.10
C ARG A 55 21.95 -3.78 24.65
N ASN A 56 21.48 -4.74 25.45
CA ASN A 56 21.59 -6.17 25.17
C ASN A 56 21.13 -6.50 23.73
N ASP A 57 22.09 -6.59 22.81
CA ASP A 57 21.87 -6.93 21.41
C ASP A 57 21.71 -8.45 21.33
N VAL A 58 20.48 -8.92 21.50
CA VAL A 58 20.11 -10.24 20.98
C VAL A 58 20.27 -10.15 19.48
N ALA A 59 21.27 -10.83 18.92
CA ALA A 59 21.52 -10.85 17.48
C ALA A 59 20.22 -11.27 16.77
N PHE A 60 19.75 -10.43 15.84
CA PHE A 60 18.57 -10.70 15.03
C PHE A 60 18.85 -11.92 14.15
N ASP A 61 18.23 -13.04 14.47
CA ASP A 61 18.28 -14.25 13.65
C ASP A 61 17.33 -14.09 12.46
N GLU A 62 17.91 -13.64 11.35
CA GLU A 62 17.20 -13.45 10.08
C GLU A 62 16.57 -14.75 9.58
N SER A 63 17.22 -15.90 9.80
CA SER A 63 16.74 -17.20 9.33
C SER A 63 15.53 -17.69 10.12
N ALA A 64 15.55 -17.54 11.44
CA ALA A 64 14.42 -17.89 12.30
C ALA A 64 13.25 -16.92 12.09
N TYR A 65 13.53 -15.63 11.85
CA TYR A 65 12.50 -14.64 11.50
C TYR A 65 11.83 -14.96 10.15
N GLU A 66 12.61 -15.26 9.11
CA GLU A 66 12.10 -15.66 7.80
C GLU A 66 11.28 -16.96 7.89
N ALA A 67 11.76 -17.96 8.64
CA ALA A 67 11.04 -19.22 8.84
C ALA A 67 9.70 -19.02 9.56
N GLU A 68 9.68 -18.23 10.65
CA GLU A 68 8.45 -17.93 11.38
C GLU A 68 7.49 -17.07 10.55
N ARG A 69 8.00 -16.10 9.78
CA ARG A 69 7.20 -15.33 8.83
C ARG A 69 6.57 -16.24 7.79
N LEU A 70 7.33 -17.16 7.20
CA LEU A 70 6.82 -18.11 6.20
C LEU A 70 5.75 -19.02 6.78
N ARG A 71 5.89 -19.44 8.06
CA ARG A 71 4.88 -20.23 8.79
C ARG A 71 3.60 -19.43 9.02
N LEU A 72 3.71 -18.21 9.55
CA LEU A 72 2.55 -17.33 9.77
C LEU A 72 1.87 -16.96 8.46
N ASP A 73 2.64 -16.70 7.40
CA ASP A 73 2.14 -16.46 6.03
C ASP A 73 1.49 -17.71 5.43
N ALA A 74 1.78 -18.91 5.96
CA ALA A 74 1.14 -20.16 5.55
C ALA A 74 -0.17 -20.41 6.30
N GLU A 75 -0.18 -20.23 7.62
CA GLU A 75 -1.39 -20.31 8.45
C GLU A 75 -2.43 -19.26 8.03
N ALA A 76 -1.99 -18.02 7.76
CA ALA A 76 -2.85 -16.97 7.24
C ALA A 76 -3.46 -17.33 5.88
N ARG A 77 -2.68 -18.02 5.01
CA ARG A 77 -3.15 -18.44 3.69
C ARG A 77 -4.24 -19.50 3.78
N GLU A 78 -4.06 -20.51 4.64
CA GLU A 78 -5.06 -21.55 4.86
C GLU A 78 -6.37 -20.94 5.37
N SER A 79 -6.28 -20.05 6.37
CA SER A 79 -7.46 -19.33 6.86
C SER A 79 -8.10 -18.42 5.80
N MET A 80 -7.33 -17.80 4.91
CA MET A 80 -7.86 -16.96 3.83
C MET A 80 -8.45 -17.80 2.69
N ALA A 81 -7.93 -18.99 2.42
CA ALA A 81 -8.50 -19.92 1.44
C ALA A 81 -9.90 -20.35 1.88
N ASP A 82 -10.03 -20.85 3.11
CA ASP A 82 -11.31 -21.25 3.70
C ASP A 82 -12.34 -20.11 3.71
N ALA A 83 -11.92 -18.90 4.11
CA ALA A 83 -12.80 -17.74 4.15
C ALA A 83 -13.25 -17.35 2.73
N SER A 84 -12.31 -17.39 1.79
CA SER A 84 -12.55 -16.99 0.41
C SER A 84 -13.40 -17.98 -0.36
N GLU A 85 -13.30 -19.28 -0.09
CA GLU A 85 -14.18 -20.30 -0.67
C GLU A 85 -15.61 -20.16 -0.14
N ARG A 86 -15.78 -19.84 1.14
CA ARG A 86 -17.09 -19.55 1.74
C ARG A 86 -17.71 -18.27 1.18
N GLU A 87 -16.92 -17.21 1.02
CA GLU A 87 -17.36 -15.96 0.39
C GLU A 87 -17.71 -16.15 -1.09
N ALA A 88 -16.96 -16.98 -1.83
CA ALA A 88 -17.24 -17.28 -3.23
C ALA A 88 -18.52 -18.12 -3.43
N ALA A 89 -18.89 -18.94 -2.45
CA ALA A 89 -20.12 -19.73 -2.45
C ALA A 89 -21.37 -18.88 -2.11
N ASP A 90 -21.19 -17.67 -1.60
CA ASP A 90 -22.28 -16.73 -1.34
C ASP A 90 -22.58 -15.90 -2.61
N GLU A 91 -23.46 -16.43 -3.46
CA GLU A 91 -23.90 -15.74 -4.69
C GLU A 91 -24.54 -14.36 -4.42
N ALA A 92 -24.95 -14.07 -3.18
CA ALA A 92 -25.48 -12.77 -2.78
C ALA A 92 -24.38 -11.73 -2.46
N ASP A 93 -23.10 -12.10 -2.38
CA ASP A 93 -22.02 -11.13 -2.15
C ASP A 93 -21.79 -10.27 -3.41
N ALA A 94 -22.01 -8.96 -3.26
CA ALA A 94 -21.71 -7.95 -4.26
C ALA A 94 -20.25 -7.97 -4.77
N LYS A 95 -19.33 -8.64 -4.06
CA LYS A 95 -17.91 -8.80 -4.44
C LYS A 95 -17.57 -10.13 -5.10
N ALA A 96 -18.51 -11.07 -5.22
CA ALA A 96 -18.27 -12.40 -5.79
C ALA A 96 -17.62 -12.33 -7.19
N TRP A 97 -18.02 -11.35 -8.01
CA TRP A 97 -17.44 -11.12 -9.33
C TRP A 97 -15.93 -10.81 -9.29
N LYS A 98 -15.46 -10.05 -8.29
CA LYS A 98 -14.02 -9.75 -8.14
C LYS A 98 -13.24 -11.02 -7.83
N TRP A 99 -13.84 -11.94 -7.08
CA TRP A 99 -13.21 -13.20 -6.76
C TRP A 99 -13.12 -14.11 -7.98
N ALA A 100 -14.21 -14.24 -8.75
CA ALA A 100 -14.22 -15.05 -9.97
C ALA A 100 -13.11 -14.64 -10.95
N ILE A 101 -12.94 -13.33 -11.16
CA ILE A 101 -11.87 -12.79 -12.01
C ILE A 101 -10.48 -13.07 -11.41
N ARG A 102 -10.29 -12.82 -10.10
CA ARG A 102 -9.02 -13.12 -9.43
C ARG A 102 -8.65 -14.59 -9.57
N LYS A 103 -9.57 -15.52 -9.29
CA LYS A 103 -9.32 -16.95 -9.40
C LYS A 103 -8.93 -17.34 -10.82
N ARG A 104 -9.69 -16.89 -11.83
CA ARG A 104 -9.37 -17.15 -13.24
C ARG A 104 -7.97 -16.68 -13.62
N VAL A 105 -7.60 -15.46 -13.20
CA VAL A 105 -6.26 -14.89 -13.48
C VAL A 105 -5.17 -15.62 -12.69
N TRP A 106 -5.41 -15.97 -11.43
CA TRP A 106 -4.46 -16.75 -10.61
C TRP A 106 -4.21 -18.14 -11.19
N ASP A 107 -5.27 -18.85 -11.56
CA ASP A 107 -5.19 -20.16 -12.23
C ASP A 107 -4.35 -20.06 -13.52
N LEU A 108 -4.58 -19.02 -14.32
CA LEU A 108 -3.81 -18.74 -15.53
C LEU A 108 -2.33 -18.48 -15.24
N MET A 109 -2.02 -17.67 -14.22
CA MET A 109 -0.64 -17.34 -13.85
C MET A 109 0.14 -18.57 -13.36
N GLU A 110 -0.51 -19.47 -12.62
CA GLU A 110 0.08 -20.73 -12.17
C GLU A 110 0.28 -21.70 -13.34
N ALA A 111 -0.75 -21.87 -14.18
CA ALA A 111 -0.73 -22.78 -15.32
C ALA A 111 0.32 -22.39 -16.38
N GLN A 112 0.52 -21.09 -16.60
CA GLN A 112 1.52 -20.57 -17.55
C GLN A 112 2.89 -20.33 -16.91
N ASN A 113 3.08 -20.69 -15.64
CA ASN A 113 4.32 -20.48 -14.88
C ASN A 113 4.82 -19.02 -14.91
N ILE A 114 3.88 -18.07 -14.92
CA ILE A 114 4.13 -16.64 -14.83
C ILE A 114 4.37 -16.23 -13.37
N ALA A 115 3.71 -16.91 -12.43
CA ALA A 115 3.84 -16.64 -11.00
C ALA A 115 5.28 -16.85 -10.51
N GLN A 116 5.82 -15.87 -9.79
CA GLN A 116 7.08 -15.99 -9.06
C GLN A 116 6.84 -16.19 -7.57
N PHE A 117 7.85 -16.67 -6.85
CA PHE A 117 7.78 -16.76 -5.40
C PHE A 117 7.41 -15.38 -4.80
N PRO A 118 6.46 -15.34 -3.84
CA PRO A 118 5.85 -16.46 -3.12
C PRO A 118 4.69 -17.15 -3.87
N ARG A 119 4.73 -18.50 -3.97
CA ARG A 119 3.69 -19.36 -4.57
C ARG A 119 2.95 -20.22 -3.51
N PRO A 120 1.74 -20.74 -3.78
CA PRO A 120 0.87 -20.35 -4.91
C PRO A 120 0.34 -18.92 -4.74
N VAL A 121 -0.11 -18.28 -5.82
CA VAL A 121 -0.60 -16.90 -5.82
C VAL A 121 -2.01 -16.74 -5.24
N HIS A 122 -2.78 -17.82 -5.16
CA HIS A 122 -4.12 -17.80 -4.59
C HIS A 122 -4.09 -17.23 -3.17
N HIS A 123 -5.01 -16.31 -2.90
CA HIS A 123 -5.12 -15.60 -1.61
C HIS A 123 -3.89 -14.74 -1.27
N ARG A 124 -3.06 -14.38 -2.26
CA ARG A 124 -1.89 -13.51 -2.10
C ARG A 124 -1.87 -12.36 -3.11
N ILE A 125 -1.02 -11.37 -2.87
CA ILE A 125 -0.61 -10.42 -3.90
C ILE A 125 0.43 -11.14 -4.77
N PRO A 126 0.14 -11.42 -6.05
CA PRO A 126 1.04 -12.21 -6.89
C PRO A 126 2.34 -11.46 -7.21
N ASN A 127 3.45 -12.18 -7.20
CA ASN A 127 4.66 -11.79 -7.92
C ASN A 127 4.67 -12.48 -9.30
N PHE A 128 5.38 -11.91 -10.28
CA PHE A 128 5.32 -12.38 -11.66
C PHE A 128 6.63 -12.22 -12.44
N VAL A 129 6.84 -13.06 -13.44
CA VAL A 129 7.97 -12.97 -14.38
C VAL A 129 7.90 -11.63 -15.12
N GLY A 130 9.01 -10.87 -15.10
CA GLY A 130 9.05 -9.53 -15.70
C GLY A 130 8.64 -8.38 -14.77
N ALA A 131 8.39 -8.63 -13.48
CA ALA A 131 8.08 -7.57 -12.50
C ALA A 131 9.12 -6.43 -12.50
N SER A 132 10.41 -6.74 -12.58
CA SER A 132 11.48 -5.73 -12.69
C SER A 132 11.38 -4.88 -13.95
N ALA A 133 10.98 -5.48 -15.09
CA ALA A 133 10.80 -4.74 -16.33
C ALA A 133 9.59 -3.78 -16.25
N ALA A 134 8.50 -4.23 -15.64
CA ALA A 134 7.34 -3.37 -15.35
C ALA A 134 7.72 -2.23 -14.39
N ALA A 135 8.51 -2.50 -13.34
CA ALA A 135 8.99 -1.49 -12.40
C ALA A 135 9.92 -0.46 -13.07
N ASN A 136 10.78 -0.88 -13.99
CA ASN A 136 11.65 0.02 -14.75
C ASN A 136 10.88 0.99 -15.65
N LYS A 137 9.72 0.57 -16.17
CA LYS A 137 8.83 1.48 -16.91
C LYS A 137 8.19 2.50 -16.00
N LEU A 138 7.75 2.07 -14.81
CA LEU A 138 7.20 2.96 -13.79
C LEU A 138 8.23 4.04 -13.41
N SER A 139 9.49 3.68 -13.20
CA SER A 139 10.56 4.65 -12.89
C SER A 139 10.87 5.61 -14.05
N GLY A 140 10.50 5.23 -15.27
CA GLY A 140 10.58 6.04 -16.47
C GLY A 140 9.48 7.12 -16.62
N LEU A 141 8.40 7.06 -15.83
CA LEU A 141 7.27 7.97 -15.94
C LEU A 141 7.62 9.37 -15.41
N ASP A 142 7.25 10.42 -16.15
CA ASP A 142 7.46 11.81 -15.69
C ASP A 142 6.68 12.11 -14.40
N VAL A 143 5.47 11.54 -14.26
CA VAL A 143 4.69 11.64 -13.03
C VAL A 143 5.39 11.01 -11.83
N PHE A 144 6.21 9.98 -12.05
CA PHE A 144 6.99 9.34 -10.99
C PHE A 144 8.25 10.14 -10.68
N ARG A 145 8.98 10.59 -11.71
CA ARG A 145 10.19 11.43 -11.56
C ARG A 145 9.91 12.77 -10.90
N GLY A 146 8.74 13.35 -11.16
CA GLY A 146 8.27 14.61 -10.55
C GLY A 146 7.61 14.44 -9.18
N ALA A 147 7.39 13.21 -8.71
CA ALA A 147 6.68 12.98 -7.45
C ALA A 147 7.56 13.38 -6.25
N LYS A 148 7.04 14.27 -5.39
CA LYS A 148 7.68 14.63 -4.11
C LYS A 148 7.51 13.57 -3.04
N CYS A 149 6.46 12.75 -3.13
CA CYS A 149 6.14 11.69 -2.20
C CYS A 149 5.48 10.54 -2.97
N VAL A 150 5.93 9.32 -2.71
CA VAL A 150 5.36 8.09 -3.28
C VAL A 150 4.89 7.21 -2.13
N LYS A 151 3.61 6.83 -2.17
CA LYS A 151 3.04 5.87 -1.24
C LYS A 151 2.91 4.51 -1.92
N VAL A 152 3.79 3.58 -1.57
CA VAL A 152 3.74 2.18 -2.01
C VAL A 152 2.95 1.38 -0.98
N ASN A 153 1.81 0.82 -1.39
CA ASN A 153 0.93 0.07 -0.48
C ASN A 153 0.98 -1.42 -0.83
N PRO A 154 1.62 -2.26 -0.01
CA PRO A 154 1.14 -3.60 0.15
C PRO A 154 -0.16 -3.52 0.98
N ASP A 155 -1.22 -4.11 0.46
CA ASP A 155 -2.36 -4.60 1.24
C ASP A 155 -3.57 -3.68 1.53
N SER A 156 -4.68 -4.38 1.78
CA SER A 156 -6.00 -3.85 2.15
C SER A 156 -6.10 -3.10 3.49
N PRO A 157 -5.25 -3.32 4.52
CA PRO A 157 -5.25 -2.56 5.77
C PRO A 157 -4.86 -1.08 5.60
N GLN A 158 -4.30 -0.70 4.45
CA GLN A 158 -3.91 0.69 4.18
C GLN A 158 -5.00 1.52 3.51
N LYS A 159 -6.18 0.94 3.25
CA LYS A 159 -7.33 1.67 2.69
C LYS A 159 -7.67 2.90 3.54
N GLN A 160 -7.64 2.76 4.85
CA GLN A 160 -7.94 3.82 5.82
C GLN A 160 -6.86 4.90 5.83
N VAL A 161 -5.58 4.50 5.72
CA VAL A 161 -4.47 5.45 5.59
C VAL A 161 -4.63 6.30 4.34
N ARG A 162 -4.98 5.68 3.20
CA ARG A 162 -5.27 6.43 1.97
C ARG A 162 -6.41 7.44 2.16
N PHE A 163 -7.49 7.06 2.85
CA PHE A 163 -8.58 7.98 3.15
C PHE A 163 -8.14 9.16 4.03
N MET A 164 -7.32 8.91 5.05
CA MET A 164 -6.79 9.98 5.91
C MET A 164 -5.90 10.94 5.14
N LEU A 165 -5.01 10.42 4.28
CA LEU A 165 -4.15 11.26 3.44
C LEU A 165 -4.99 12.17 2.54
N ARG A 166 -6.12 11.68 2.02
CA ARG A 166 -7.03 12.50 1.24
C ARG A 166 -7.74 13.54 2.08
N TYR A 167 -8.26 13.15 3.24
CA TYR A 167 -8.92 14.06 4.18
C TYR A 167 -7.99 15.19 4.63
N MET A 168 -6.71 14.89 4.84
CA MET A 168 -5.69 15.87 5.22
C MET A 168 -5.19 16.73 4.04
N GLY A 169 -5.68 16.49 2.81
CA GLY A 169 -5.23 17.18 1.60
C GLY A 169 -3.82 16.79 1.14
N ALA A 170 -3.23 15.73 1.70
CA ALA A 170 -1.93 15.21 1.28
C ALA A 170 -1.99 14.49 -0.07
N ILE A 171 -3.17 13.98 -0.44
CA ILE A 171 -3.51 13.47 -1.78
C ILE A 171 -4.89 13.97 -2.20
N ASP A 172 -5.17 14.00 -3.49
CA ASP A 172 -6.44 14.49 -4.06
C ASP A 172 -6.86 13.70 -5.32
N GLY A 173 -7.84 14.22 -6.07
CA GLY A 173 -8.30 13.59 -7.32
C GLY A 173 -7.24 13.56 -8.43
N SER A 174 -6.30 14.52 -8.40
CA SER A 174 -5.23 14.63 -9.39
C SER A 174 -4.04 13.71 -9.09
N THR A 175 -3.93 13.22 -7.85
CA THR A 175 -2.83 12.33 -7.43
C THR A 175 -2.85 11.02 -8.24
N PRO A 176 -1.81 10.73 -9.05
CA PRO A 176 -1.79 9.54 -9.89
C PRO A 176 -1.77 8.23 -9.09
N VAL A 177 -2.51 7.24 -9.56
CA VAL A 177 -2.52 5.86 -9.08
C VAL A 177 -1.89 5.00 -10.17
N VAL A 178 -0.72 4.46 -9.87
CA VAL A 178 0.06 3.64 -10.80
C VAL A 178 0.16 2.22 -10.26
N THR A 179 0.00 1.23 -11.13
CA THR A 179 0.20 -0.18 -10.79
C THR A 179 1.17 -0.86 -11.75
N SER A 180 1.77 -1.95 -11.31
CA SER A 180 2.59 -2.84 -12.13
C SER A 180 2.04 -4.26 -12.06
N VAL A 181 1.70 -4.84 -13.22
CA VAL A 181 1.11 -6.18 -13.34
C VAL A 181 1.68 -6.90 -14.55
N HIS A 182 1.50 -8.22 -14.63
CA HIS A 182 1.79 -8.97 -15.85
C HIS A 182 0.72 -8.69 -16.93
N ASP A 183 1.08 -8.82 -18.20
CA ASP A 183 0.17 -8.60 -19.34
C ASP A 183 -1.10 -9.48 -19.26
N GLN A 184 -0.95 -10.73 -18.80
CA GLN A 184 -2.06 -11.68 -18.59
C GLN A 184 -3.01 -11.33 -17.44
N GLN A 185 -2.68 -10.32 -16.63
CA GLN A 185 -3.58 -9.80 -15.59
C GLN A 185 -4.48 -8.67 -16.12
N LEU A 186 -4.28 -8.23 -17.36
CA LEU A 186 -5.18 -7.31 -18.06
C LEU A 186 -6.35 -8.11 -18.63
N VAL A 187 -7.57 -7.72 -18.27
CA VAL A 187 -8.81 -8.35 -18.71
C VAL A 187 -9.81 -7.28 -19.13
N ASP A 188 -10.66 -7.61 -20.10
CA ASP A 188 -11.65 -6.72 -20.71
C ASP A 188 -13.08 -6.98 -20.21
N ASP A 189 -13.29 -8.02 -19.42
CA ASP A 189 -14.59 -8.47 -18.91
C ASP A 189 -14.91 -7.96 -17.48
N ILE A 190 -14.44 -6.76 -17.12
CA ILE A 190 -14.76 -6.13 -15.83
C ILE A 190 -16.18 -5.53 -15.87
N PRO A 191 -17.12 -5.97 -15.00
CA PRO A 191 -18.46 -5.37 -14.91
C PRO A 191 -18.40 -4.00 -14.20
N VAL A 192 -18.23 -2.94 -14.97
CA VAL A 192 -18.04 -1.56 -14.48
C VAL A 192 -19.21 -1.10 -13.60
N GLU A 193 -20.43 -1.53 -13.92
CA GLU A 193 -21.64 -1.25 -13.16
C GLU A 193 -21.65 -1.86 -11.75
N LYS A 194 -20.81 -2.86 -11.49
CA LYS A 194 -20.66 -3.49 -10.16
C LYS A 194 -19.51 -2.87 -9.34
N LEU A 195 -18.84 -1.83 -9.85
CA LEU A 195 -17.82 -1.12 -9.10
C LEU A 195 -18.44 -0.37 -7.92
N LEU A 196 -17.77 -0.46 -6.77
CA LEU A 196 -18.18 0.23 -5.57
C LEU A 196 -17.63 1.66 -5.62
N ILE A 197 -18.35 2.60 -5.01
CA ILE A 197 -17.92 4.02 -4.95
C ILE A 197 -16.55 4.25 -4.28
N HIS A 198 -16.04 3.25 -3.57
CA HIS A 198 -14.77 3.29 -2.87
C HIS A 198 -13.67 2.46 -3.57
N ASP A 199 -13.99 1.86 -4.72
CA ASP A 199 -12.97 1.30 -5.60
C ASP A 199 -12.14 2.43 -6.21
N VAL A 200 -10.83 2.21 -6.30
CA VAL A 200 -9.90 3.24 -6.77
C VAL A 200 -9.52 2.91 -8.21
N PRO A 201 -9.87 3.78 -9.19
CA PRO A 201 -9.41 3.60 -10.55
C PRO A 201 -7.89 3.78 -10.63
N VAL A 202 -7.26 3.03 -11.54
CA VAL A 202 -5.82 3.13 -11.84
C VAL A 202 -5.65 4.05 -13.03
N ASP A 203 -4.73 5.02 -12.93
CA ASP A 203 -4.46 5.98 -14.02
C ASP A 203 -3.43 5.43 -15.01
N ILE A 204 -2.42 4.70 -14.51
CA ILE A 204 -1.32 4.16 -15.32
C ILE A 204 -1.05 2.70 -14.93
N ILE A 205 -0.97 1.83 -15.92
CA ILE A 205 -0.63 0.42 -15.76
C ILE A 205 0.68 0.14 -16.49
N CYS A 206 1.69 -0.35 -15.74
CA CYS A 206 2.95 -0.78 -16.30
C CYS A 206 2.98 -2.31 -16.39
N THR A 207 3.24 -2.85 -17.58
CA THR A 207 3.48 -4.28 -17.81
C THR A 207 4.89 -4.52 -18.33
N PRO A 208 5.39 -5.76 -18.29
CA PRO A 208 6.66 -6.11 -18.93
C PRO A 208 6.75 -5.68 -20.39
N THR A 209 5.65 -5.63 -21.15
CA THR A 209 5.65 -5.27 -22.58
C THR A 209 5.28 -3.82 -22.87
N GLN A 210 4.43 -3.17 -22.07
CA GLN A 210 3.94 -1.82 -22.38
C GLN A 210 3.63 -0.94 -21.15
N VAL A 211 3.31 0.34 -21.42
CA VAL A 211 2.76 1.29 -20.45
C VAL A 211 1.41 1.75 -20.99
N ILE A 212 0.36 1.65 -20.17
CA ILE A 212 -1.01 1.97 -20.55
C ILE A 212 -1.50 3.13 -19.69
N PHE A 213 -1.94 4.20 -20.33
CA PHE A 213 -2.67 5.29 -19.69
C PHE A 213 -4.16 5.02 -19.85
N THR A 214 -4.86 4.77 -18.75
CA THR A 214 -6.25 4.29 -18.80
C THR A 214 -7.24 5.36 -19.23
N ASN A 215 -6.91 6.64 -19.01
CA ASN A 215 -7.77 7.80 -19.27
C ASN A 215 -9.20 7.60 -18.75
N THR A 216 -9.33 6.88 -17.64
CA THR A 216 -10.63 6.49 -17.08
C THR A 216 -11.42 7.71 -16.62
N SER A 217 -12.71 7.73 -16.96
CA SER A 217 -13.66 8.74 -16.50
C SER A 217 -14.26 8.42 -15.12
N ILE A 218 -13.92 7.27 -14.55
CA ILE A 218 -14.41 6.84 -13.23
C ILE A 218 -13.79 7.76 -12.16
N PRO A 219 -14.59 8.43 -11.31
CA PRO A 219 -14.06 9.32 -10.31
C PRO A 219 -13.38 8.54 -9.18
N LYS A 220 -12.26 9.08 -8.68
CA LYS A 220 -11.63 8.56 -7.46
C LYS A 220 -12.53 8.80 -6.24
N PRO A 221 -12.46 7.92 -5.21
CA PRO A 221 -13.19 8.13 -3.96
C PRO A 221 -12.90 9.49 -3.33
N GLN A 222 -13.93 10.22 -2.90
CA GLN A 222 -13.80 11.61 -2.47
C GLN A 222 -13.44 11.78 -0.99
N GLY A 223 -13.60 10.74 -0.18
CA GLY A 223 -13.32 10.80 1.25
C GLY A 223 -13.77 9.54 1.98
N ILE A 224 -14.12 9.69 3.25
CA ILE A 224 -14.64 8.60 4.08
C ILE A 224 -16.16 8.53 3.92
N TYR A 225 -16.66 7.39 3.45
CA TYR A 225 -18.09 7.08 3.37
C TYR A 225 -18.56 6.48 4.70
N TRP A 226 -18.93 7.35 5.65
CA TRP A 226 -19.30 6.94 7.01
C TRP A 226 -20.52 6.00 7.05
N ASP A 227 -21.45 6.15 6.10
CA ASP A 227 -22.61 5.28 5.86
C ASP A 227 -22.23 3.86 5.41
N LYS A 228 -20.96 3.62 5.05
CA LYS A 228 -20.45 2.30 4.63
C LYS A 228 -19.53 1.66 5.66
N LEU A 229 -19.32 2.32 6.80
CA LEU A 229 -18.51 1.81 7.91
C LEU A 229 -19.44 1.30 9.00
N SER A 230 -19.42 -0.02 9.23
CA SER A 230 -20.19 -0.63 10.31
C SER A 230 -19.66 -0.19 11.68
N PRO A 231 -20.48 -0.30 12.75
CA PRO A 231 -20.02 -0.10 14.12
C PRO A 231 -18.81 -0.98 14.47
N GLU A 232 -18.77 -2.22 13.97
CA GLU A 232 -17.68 -3.16 14.21
C GLU A 232 -16.37 -2.68 13.56
N LYS A 233 -16.42 -2.16 12.31
CA LYS A 233 -15.22 -1.60 11.64
C LYS A 233 -14.67 -0.39 12.41
N LEU A 234 -15.57 0.49 12.85
CA LEU A 234 -15.20 1.66 13.65
C LEU A 234 -14.65 1.25 15.03
N GLY A 235 -15.17 0.17 15.61
CA GLY A 235 -14.64 -0.43 16.84
C GLY A 235 -13.20 -0.91 16.69
N GLN A 236 -12.91 -1.63 15.60
CA GLN A 236 -11.58 -2.18 15.32
C GLN A 236 -10.55 -1.10 14.94
N ILE A 237 -10.96 -0.05 14.23
CA ILE A 237 -10.04 0.93 13.66
C ILE A 237 -10.06 2.21 14.48
N ARG A 238 -9.19 2.25 15.50
CA ARG A 238 -9.06 3.37 16.45
C ARG A 238 -9.03 4.74 15.77
N ILE A 239 -8.22 4.90 14.73
CA ILE A 239 -8.02 6.19 14.08
C ILE A 239 -9.28 6.70 13.37
N LEU A 240 -10.10 5.81 12.80
CA LEU A 240 -11.37 6.21 12.19
C LEU A 240 -12.39 6.63 13.24
N ARG A 241 -12.41 5.96 14.39
CA ARG A 241 -13.25 6.36 15.53
C ARG A 241 -12.86 7.74 16.06
N GLU A 242 -11.57 7.97 16.29
CA GLU A 242 -11.07 9.28 16.76
C GLU A 242 -11.39 10.39 15.76
N LEU A 243 -11.20 10.13 14.46
CA LEU A 243 -11.53 11.09 13.41
C LEU A 243 -13.04 11.36 13.35
N LYS A 244 -13.88 10.32 13.44
CA LYS A 244 -15.35 10.46 13.46
C LYS A 244 -15.78 11.35 14.62
N SER A 245 -15.35 11.02 15.84
CA SER A 245 -15.69 11.78 17.05
C SER A 245 -15.23 13.23 16.97
N LYS A 246 -14.04 13.47 16.40
CA LYS A 246 -13.55 14.83 16.18
C LYS A 246 -14.43 15.62 15.23
N ILE A 247 -14.82 15.05 14.09
CA ILE A 247 -15.68 15.72 13.11
C ILE A 247 -17.07 15.98 13.71
N GLU A 248 -17.65 15.01 14.43
CA GLU A 248 -18.95 15.19 15.09
C GLU A 248 -18.92 16.31 16.14
N LEU A 249 -17.81 16.43 16.88
CA LEU A 249 -17.60 17.53 17.84
C LEU A 249 -17.44 18.89 17.14
N GLU A 250 -16.66 18.95 16.06
CA GLU A 250 -16.38 20.19 15.32
C GLU A 250 -17.62 20.70 14.55
N THR A 251 -18.43 19.79 14.01
CA THR A 251 -19.61 20.13 13.20
C THR A 251 -20.91 20.21 14.02
N GLY A 252 -20.93 19.64 15.22
CA GLY A 252 -22.13 19.49 16.03
C GLY A 252 -23.16 18.51 15.45
N GLN A 253 -22.81 17.78 14.38
CA GLN A 253 -23.69 16.84 13.69
C GLN A 253 -23.18 15.42 13.85
N LYS A 254 -24.09 14.47 14.12
CA LYS A 254 -23.74 13.05 14.18
C LYS A 254 -23.55 12.50 12.77
N LEU A 255 -22.42 11.86 12.52
CA LEU A 255 -22.10 11.27 11.23
C LEU A 255 -22.82 9.92 11.07
N PRO A 256 -23.26 9.58 9.85
CA PRO A 256 -23.96 8.31 9.60
C PRO A 256 -23.07 7.11 9.91
N CYS A 257 -23.70 5.95 10.10
CA CYS A 257 -23.02 4.69 10.34
C CYS A 257 -23.64 3.64 9.42
N GLY A 258 -22.81 2.77 8.85
CA GLY A 258 -23.30 1.66 8.05
C GLY A 258 -24.00 0.59 8.86
N PRO A 259 -24.67 -0.36 8.19
CA PRO A 259 -25.28 -1.51 8.84
C PRO A 259 -24.23 -2.35 9.57
N SER A 260 -24.65 -3.08 10.60
CA SER A 260 -23.80 -4.06 11.29
C SER A 260 -23.32 -5.13 10.30
N GLU A 261 -22.07 -5.54 10.41
CA GLU A 261 -21.50 -6.59 9.56
C GLU A 261 -20.64 -7.55 10.36
N LYS A 262 -20.60 -8.81 9.92
CA LYS A 262 -19.68 -9.79 10.46
C LYS A 262 -18.29 -9.57 9.87
N LEU A 263 -17.35 -9.15 10.70
CA LEU A 263 -15.97 -8.93 10.25
C LEU A 263 -15.18 -10.23 10.21
N PRO A 264 -14.22 -10.35 9.27
CA PRO A 264 -13.28 -11.46 9.26
C PRO A 264 -12.46 -11.45 10.56
N PRO A 265 -11.95 -12.62 10.98
CA PRO A 265 -11.11 -12.71 12.16
C PRO A 265 -9.88 -11.80 12.02
N SER A 266 -9.63 -10.98 13.04
CA SER A 266 -8.40 -10.19 13.10
C SER A 266 -7.21 -11.10 13.40
N ALA A 267 -6.07 -10.87 12.77
CA ALA A 267 -4.83 -11.56 13.07
C ALA A 267 -4.54 -11.48 14.59
N ARG A 268 -4.44 -12.65 15.23
CA ARG A 268 -4.10 -12.73 16.66
C ARG A 268 -2.63 -12.35 16.80
N ARG A 269 -2.32 -11.28 17.53
CA ARG A 269 -0.95 -11.04 17.96
C ARG A 269 -0.58 -12.14 18.94
N GLY A 270 0.23 -13.10 18.51
CA GLY A 270 0.99 -13.94 19.43
C GLY A 270 1.77 -13.03 20.39
N ARG A 271 1.87 -13.41 21.68
CA ARG A 271 2.83 -12.75 22.57
C ARG A 271 4.21 -12.98 21.96
N SER A 272 4.85 -11.92 21.48
CA SER A 272 6.25 -12.02 21.08
C SER A 272 7.05 -12.52 22.29
N PRO A 273 7.89 -13.56 22.14
CA PRO A 273 8.77 -14.01 23.21
C PRO A 273 9.87 -12.98 23.54
N TYR A 274 9.99 -11.92 22.74
CA TYR A 274 10.96 -10.83 22.91
C TYR A 274 10.33 -9.61 23.61
N LYS A 275 9.78 -9.81 24.81
CA LYS A 275 9.37 -8.72 25.70
C LYS A 275 10.26 -8.64 26.92
#